data_AF-A0A9X8DJJ1-F1
#
_entry.id   AF-A0A9X8DJJ1-F1
#
_cell.length_a   1.000
_cell.length_b   1.000
_cell.length_c   1.000
_cell.angle_alpha   90.00
_cell.angle_beta   90.00
_cell.angle_gamma   90.00
#
_symmetry.space_group_name_H-M   'P 1'
#
loop_
_entity.id
_entity.type
_entity.pdbx_description
1 polymer ?
#
loop_
_entity_poly.entity_id
_entity_poly.type
_entity_poly.pdbx_seq_one_letter_code
_entity_poly.pdbx_strand_id
1 'polypeptide(L)'
;MEDTCKTNAPPYSSKVSVSNSALTPWLSANGLHRMPELFIAIPTLPRAVLVYAVYNDRVDIMTFLVQDQNLLTDLFASCGVLLNVALAGGHVSMVRYLRQAGYNPPSRTSVIKTATYALRLDVLDALDYKV
;
A
#
# COMPACT_ATOMS: atom_id res chain seq x y z
N MET A 1 -6.06 -20.20 32.06
CA MET A 1 -7.06 -19.11 32.09
C MET A 1 -6.40 -17.86 31.54
N GLU A 2 -5.79 -17.91 30.36
CA GLU A 2 -6.41 -17.95 29.02
C GLU A 2 -7.17 -16.68 28.68
N ASP A 3 -6.93 -16.23 27.44
CA ASP A 3 -7.53 -15.12 26.71
C ASP A 3 -7.00 -13.71 26.96
N THR A 4 -5.99 -13.34 26.16
CA THR A 4 -6.13 -12.20 25.22
C THR A 4 -5.05 -12.27 24.13
N CYS A 5 -5.04 -13.35 23.35
CA CYS A 5 -4.62 -13.26 21.94
C CYS A 5 -5.69 -12.48 21.16
N LYS A 6 -5.80 -11.17 21.42
CA LYS A 6 -6.51 -10.27 20.52
C LYS A 6 -5.45 -9.57 19.68
N THR A 7 -5.20 -10.23 18.57
CA THR A 7 -4.57 -9.74 17.34
C THR A 7 -4.87 -8.24 17.19
N ASN A 8 -3.89 -7.41 17.55
CA ASN A 8 -3.89 -5.98 17.20
C ASN A 8 -3.64 -5.89 15.69
N ALA A 9 -4.65 -6.24 14.90
CA ALA A 9 -4.69 -5.86 13.50
C ALA A 9 -4.72 -4.31 13.46
N PRO A 10 -3.87 -3.65 12.66
CA PRO A 10 -3.90 -2.20 12.57
C PRO A 10 -5.32 -1.74 12.18
N PRO A 11 -5.76 -0.55 12.65
CA PRO A 11 -7.14 -0.06 12.58
C PRO A 11 -7.72 0.12 11.14
N TYR A 12 -6.97 -0.27 10.12
CA TYR A 12 -7.32 -0.20 8.70
C TYR A 12 -7.92 -1.50 8.15
N SER A 13 -7.87 -2.62 8.89
CA SER A 13 -8.26 -3.97 8.45
C SER A 13 -9.69 -4.08 7.89
N SER A 14 -10.69 -3.45 8.53
CA SER A 14 -12.10 -3.61 8.15
C SER A 14 -12.50 -2.89 6.87
N LYS A 15 -11.82 -1.80 6.49
CA LYS A 15 -12.08 -1.08 5.23
C LYS A 15 -11.37 -1.74 4.05
N VAL A 16 -10.20 -2.33 4.29
CA VAL A 16 -9.43 -3.03 3.25
C VAL A 16 -10.14 -4.30 2.80
N SER A 17 -10.81 -5.02 3.70
CA SER A 17 -11.53 -6.26 3.34
C SER A 17 -12.68 -6.03 2.34
N VAL A 18 -13.43 -4.94 2.50
CA VAL A 18 -14.53 -4.58 1.58
C VAL A 18 -13.98 -4.16 0.22
N SER A 19 -12.94 -3.32 0.20
CA SER A 19 -12.25 -2.96 -1.04
C SER A 19 -11.66 -4.18 -1.74
N ASN A 20 -11.10 -5.14 -1.00
CA ASN A 20 -10.57 -6.38 -1.56
C ASN A 20 -11.68 -7.23 -2.19
N SER A 21 -12.83 -7.35 -1.53
CA SER A 21 -13.97 -8.14 -2.00
C SER A 21 -14.59 -7.58 -3.29
N ALA A 22 -14.59 -6.25 -3.47
CA ALA A 22 -15.16 -5.61 -4.65
C ALA A 22 -14.15 -5.39 -5.79
N LEU A 23 -12.95 -4.90 -5.48
CA LEU A 23 -11.95 -4.54 -6.50
C LEU A 23 -11.29 -5.75 -7.13
N THR A 24 -11.03 -6.82 -6.36
CA THR A 24 -10.37 -8.02 -6.88
C THR A 24 -11.15 -8.69 -8.02
N PRO A 25 -12.46 -9.02 -7.86
CA PRO A 25 -13.22 -9.59 -8.97
C PRO A 25 -13.44 -8.60 -10.12
N TRP A 26 -13.61 -7.30 -9.82
CA TRP A 26 -13.77 -6.29 -10.88
C TRP A 26 -12.51 -6.14 -11.74
N LEU A 27 -11.32 -6.10 -11.12
CA LEU A 27 -10.02 -6.05 -11.80
C LEU A 27 -9.77 -7.31 -12.61
N SER A 28 -10.17 -8.48 -12.10
CA SER A 28 -10.06 -9.74 -12.82
C SER A 28 -10.96 -9.78 -14.07
N ALA A 29 -12.12 -9.14 -14.03
CA ALA A 29 -13.08 -9.15 -15.13
C ALA A 29 -12.83 -8.06 -16.17
N ASN A 30 -12.35 -6.88 -15.75
CA ASN A 30 -12.25 -5.68 -16.60
C ASN A 30 -10.81 -5.26 -16.95
N GLY A 31 -9.82 -5.74 -16.19
CA GLY A 31 -8.44 -5.32 -16.33
C GLY A 31 -8.18 -3.86 -15.91
N LEU A 32 -6.92 -3.43 -16.02
CA LEU A 32 -6.49 -2.09 -15.61
C LEU A 32 -6.98 -0.97 -16.56
N HIS A 33 -7.24 -1.30 -17.82
CA HIS A 33 -7.59 -0.32 -18.86
C HIS A 33 -8.91 0.41 -18.61
N ARG A 34 -9.84 -0.19 -17.87
CA ARG A 34 -11.14 0.43 -17.54
C ARG A 34 -11.12 1.24 -16.24
N MET A 35 -9.99 1.28 -15.53
CA MET A 35 -9.88 2.05 -14.30
C MET A 35 -10.12 3.56 -14.49
N PRO A 36 -9.66 4.21 -15.57
CA PRO A 36 -9.93 5.64 -15.79
C PRO A 36 -11.42 5.94 -15.90
N GLU A 37 -12.18 5.11 -16.63
CA GLU A 37 -13.65 5.25 -16.74
C GLU A 37 -14.31 5.15 -15.36
N LEU A 38 -13.81 4.23 -14.53
CA LEU A 38 -14.32 4.03 -13.18
C LEU A 38 -13.98 5.20 -12.24
N PHE A 39 -12.82 5.83 -12.41
CA PHE A 39 -12.43 7.03 -11.66
C PHE A 39 -13.25 8.25 -12.05
N ILE A 40 -13.63 8.38 -13.33
CA ILE A 40 -14.58 9.40 -13.79
C ILE A 40 -15.95 9.17 -13.15
N ALA A 41 -16.41 7.92 -13.09
CA ALA A 41 -17.70 7.58 -12.48
C ALA A 41 -17.70 7.74 -10.95
N ILE A 42 -16.58 7.47 -10.28
CA ILE A 42 -16.44 7.51 -8.82
C ILE A 42 -15.13 8.23 -8.44
N PRO A 43 -15.17 9.57 -8.24
CA PRO A 43 -13.99 10.38 -7.97
C PRO A 43 -13.25 10.05 -6.66
N THR A 44 -13.92 9.38 -5.70
CA THR A 44 -13.32 8.97 -4.43
C THR A 44 -12.63 7.61 -4.50
N LEU A 45 -12.84 6.86 -5.57
CA LEU A 45 -12.31 5.51 -5.75
C LEU A 45 -10.79 5.43 -5.93
N PRO A 46 -10.11 6.39 -6.61
CA PRO A 46 -8.65 6.36 -6.74
C PRO A 46 -7.93 6.19 -5.39
N ARG A 47 -8.46 6.81 -4.32
CA ARG A 47 -7.93 6.66 -2.96
C ARG A 47 -8.08 5.25 -2.41
N ALA A 48 -9.23 4.63 -2.62
CA ALA A 48 -9.47 3.25 -2.19
C ALA A 48 -8.58 2.26 -2.97
N VAL A 49 -8.43 2.48 -4.28
CA VAL A 49 -7.59 1.66 -5.16
C VAL A 49 -6.11 1.82 -4.81
N LEU A 50 -5.65 3.01 -4.45
CA LEU A 50 -4.27 3.21 -4.00
C LEU A 50 -3.96 2.40 -2.73
N VAL A 51 -4.84 2.50 -1.73
CA VAL A 51 -4.69 1.74 -0.48
C VAL A 51 -4.74 0.24 -0.78
N TYR A 52 -5.67 -0.20 -1.64
CA TYR A 52 -5.76 -1.58 -2.10
C TYR A 52 -4.46 -2.05 -2.76
N ALA A 53 -3.87 -1.24 -3.64
CA ALA A 53 -2.65 -1.58 -4.35
C ALA A 53 -1.49 -1.83 -3.37
N VAL A 54 -1.33 -0.93 -2.39
CA VAL A 54 -0.29 -1.06 -1.36
C VAL A 54 -0.52 -2.27 -0.46
N TYR A 55 -1.76 -2.51 -0.02
CA TYR A 55 -2.08 -3.65 0.85
C TYR A 55 -1.94 -5.02 0.20
N ASN A 56 -1.99 -5.10 -1.13
CA ASN A 56 -1.90 -6.35 -1.88
C ASN A 56 -0.57 -6.50 -2.65
N ASP A 57 0.44 -5.66 -2.38
CA ASP A 57 1.72 -5.59 -3.12
C ASP A 57 1.54 -5.49 -4.65
N ARG A 58 0.44 -4.85 -5.09
CA ARG A 58 0.06 -4.71 -6.51
C ARG A 58 0.74 -3.49 -7.13
N VAL A 59 2.02 -3.65 -7.44
CA VAL A 59 2.84 -2.62 -8.09
C VAL A 59 2.33 -2.26 -9.48
N ASP A 60 1.67 -3.18 -10.18
CA ASP A 60 1.01 -2.95 -11.47
C ASP A 60 -0.07 -1.85 -11.39
N ILE A 61 -0.97 -1.95 -10.41
CA ILE A 61 -2.01 -0.93 -10.19
C ILE A 61 -1.37 0.39 -9.78
N MET A 62 -0.35 0.33 -8.92
CA MET A 62 0.39 1.51 -8.48
C MET A 62 1.08 2.23 -9.65
N THR A 63 1.71 1.49 -10.56
CA THR A 63 2.33 2.06 -11.76
C THR A 63 1.33 2.75 -12.66
N PHE A 64 0.17 2.12 -12.87
CA PHE A 64 -0.92 2.68 -13.65
C PHE A 64 -1.41 4.01 -13.05
N LEU A 65 -1.62 4.01 -11.74
CA LEU A 65 -2.06 5.16 -10.96
C LEU A 65 -1.05 6.32 -10.95
N VAL A 66 0.25 6.02 -10.89
CA VAL A 66 1.33 7.04 -10.90
C VAL A 66 1.57 7.59 -12.30
N GLN A 67 1.41 6.79 -13.36
CA GLN A 67 1.55 7.25 -14.74
C GLN A 67 0.50 8.31 -15.09
N ASP A 68 -0.70 8.19 -14.53
CA ASP A 68 -1.77 9.18 -14.67
C ASP A 68 -1.61 10.29 -13.61
N GLN A 69 -0.47 11.01 -13.69
CA GLN A 69 0.08 11.90 -12.65
C GLN A 69 -0.88 12.96 -12.09
N ASN A 70 -1.99 13.25 -12.78
CA ASN A 70 -3.00 14.22 -12.37
C ASN A 70 -3.99 13.69 -11.31
N LEU A 71 -4.14 12.38 -11.14
CA LEU A 71 -5.20 11.82 -10.27
C LEU A 71 -4.80 11.71 -8.80
N LEU A 72 -3.50 11.72 -8.48
CA LEU A 72 -3.03 11.32 -7.15
C LEU A 72 -1.94 12.20 -6.56
N THR A 73 -1.55 13.30 -7.20
CA THR A 73 -0.49 14.20 -6.71
C THR A 73 -0.73 14.65 -5.25
N ASP A 74 -1.98 14.99 -4.91
CA ASP A 74 -2.39 15.38 -3.55
C ASP A 74 -2.45 14.20 -2.57
N LEU A 75 -2.81 13.01 -3.06
CA LEU A 75 -2.85 11.80 -2.27
C LEU A 75 -1.44 11.29 -1.94
N PHE A 76 -0.50 11.46 -2.86
CA PHE A 76 0.90 11.07 -2.70
C PHE A 76 1.66 11.97 -1.73
N ALA A 77 1.40 13.28 -1.77
CA ALA A 77 2.03 14.25 -0.86
C ALA A 77 1.60 14.05 0.61
N SER A 78 0.39 13.54 0.86
CA SER A 78 -0.17 13.39 2.21
C SER A 78 0.13 12.05 2.89
N CYS A 79 0.81 11.11 2.22
CA CYS A 79 0.76 9.71 2.62
C CYS A 79 2.15 9.06 2.77
N GLY A 80 2.98 9.59 3.68
CA GLY A 80 4.09 8.82 4.29
C GLY A 80 3.61 7.50 4.94
N VAL A 81 2.29 7.37 5.16
CA VAL A 81 1.60 6.15 5.57
C VAL A 81 1.75 5.01 4.55
N LEU A 82 1.86 5.26 3.24
CA LEU A 82 1.95 4.20 2.23
C LEU A 82 3.19 3.34 2.42
N LEU A 83 4.33 3.97 2.68
CA LEU A 83 5.58 3.27 2.96
C LEU A 83 5.48 2.47 4.26
N ASN A 84 4.85 3.02 5.30
CA ASN A 84 4.63 2.29 6.56
C ASN A 84 3.71 1.08 6.37
N VAL A 85 2.66 1.18 5.55
CA VAL A 85 1.78 0.04 5.25
C VAL A 85 2.53 -1.03 4.47
N ALA A 86 3.32 -0.63 3.47
CA ALA A 86 4.13 -1.57 2.70
C ALA A 86 5.19 -2.28 3.58
N LEU A 87 5.86 -1.54 4.47
CA LEU A 87 6.80 -2.08 5.46
C LEU A 87 6.10 -3.02 6.44
N ALA A 88 4.95 -2.63 6.97
CA ALA A 88 4.19 -3.44 7.91
C ALA A 88 3.62 -4.72 7.26
N GLY A 89 3.30 -4.65 5.97
CA GLY A 89 2.80 -5.78 5.19
C GLY A 89 3.87 -6.78 4.78
N GLY A 90 5.15 -6.41 4.79
CA GLY A 90 6.21 -7.23 4.20
C GLY A 90 6.33 -7.07 2.68
N HIS A 91 5.77 -6.00 2.12
CA HIS A 91 5.56 -5.84 0.68
C HIS A 91 6.83 -5.31 0.00
N VAL A 92 7.84 -6.18 -0.15
CA VAL A 92 9.15 -5.85 -0.70
C VAL A 92 9.05 -5.15 -2.06
N SER A 93 8.19 -5.64 -2.97
CA SER A 93 8.05 -5.09 -4.31
C SER A 93 7.53 -3.65 -4.26
N MET A 94 6.50 -3.39 -3.46
CA MET A 94 5.92 -2.06 -3.25
C MET A 94 6.91 -1.11 -2.58
N VAL A 95 7.67 -1.56 -1.56
CA VAL A 95 8.65 -0.70 -0.91
C VAL A 95 9.79 -0.31 -1.86
N ARG A 96 10.26 -1.24 -2.71
CA ARG A 96 11.25 -0.93 -3.75
C ARG A 96 10.68 0.04 -4.79
N TYR A 97 9.44 -0.19 -5.23
CA TYR A 97 8.75 0.69 -6.16
C TYR A 97 8.61 2.12 -5.62
N LEU A 98 8.12 2.26 -4.38
CA LEU A 98 7.97 3.55 -3.72
C LEU A 98 9.32 4.27 -3.60
N ARG A 99 10.39 3.56 -3.24
CA ARG A 99 11.73 4.15 -3.16
C ARG A 99 12.25 4.62 -4.51
N GLN A 100 12.03 3.84 -5.57
CA GLN A 100 12.40 4.20 -6.95
C GLN A 100 11.61 5.40 -7.47
N ALA A 101 10.34 5.52 -7.09
CA ALA A 101 9.51 6.67 -7.41
C ALA A 101 9.87 7.93 -6.59
N GLY A 102 10.91 7.89 -5.75
CA GLY A 102 11.41 9.03 -4.98
C GLY A 102 10.77 9.19 -3.60
N TYR A 103 9.91 8.26 -3.18
CA TYR A 103 9.31 8.29 -1.84
C TYR A 103 10.32 7.84 -0.80
N ASN A 104 10.82 8.80 -0.02
CA ASN A 104 11.74 8.54 1.07
C ASN A 104 10.98 8.46 2.41
N PRO A 105 11.37 7.52 3.28
CA PRO A 105 10.88 7.50 4.65
C PRO A 105 11.27 8.78 5.38
N PRO A 106 10.48 9.23 6.37
CA PRO A 106 10.82 10.40 7.18
C PRO A 106 12.11 10.21 7.97
N SER A 107 12.49 8.97 8.32
CA SER A 107 13.80 8.64 8.87
C SER A 107 14.12 7.15 8.73
N ARG A 108 15.42 6.81 8.68
CA ARG A 108 15.91 5.42 8.77
C ARG A 108 15.38 4.69 10.01
N THR A 109 15.38 5.37 11.15
CA THR A 109 14.88 4.82 12.41
C THR A 109 13.39 4.48 12.33
N SER A 110 12.59 5.27 11.61
CA SER A 110 11.17 4.96 11.41
C SER A 110 10.96 3.67 10.60
N VAL A 111 11.79 3.44 9.58
CA VAL A 111 11.73 2.22 8.76
C VAL A 111 12.06 0.99 9.60
N ILE A 112 13.21 1.03 10.30
CA ILE A 112 13.65 -0.07 11.15
C ILE A 112 12.61 -0.35 12.24
N LYS A 113 12.12 0.68 12.94
CA LYS A 113 11.06 0.52 13.95
C LYS A 113 9.81 -0.13 13.35
N THR A 114 9.29 0.38 12.24
CA THR A 114 8.06 -0.16 11.63
C THR A 114 8.23 -1.61 11.20
N ALA A 115 9.35 -1.94 10.55
CA ALA A 115 9.66 -3.30 10.13
C ALA A 115 9.86 -4.25 11.33
N THR A 116 10.56 -3.81 12.39
CA THR A 116 10.74 -4.62 13.61
C THR A 116 9.42 -4.86 14.35
N TYR A 117 8.58 -3.84 14.52
CA TYR A 117 7.26 -3.99 15.14
C TYR A 117 6.33 -4.89 14.34
N ALA A 118 6.44 -4.85 13.01
CA ALA A 118 5.67 -5.71 12.12
C ALA A 118 6.24 -7.14 11.99
N LEU A 119 7.42 -7.40 12.57
CA LEU A 119 8.16 -8.66 12.39
C LEU A 119 8.39 -8.96 10.90
N ARG A 120 8.83 -7.94 10.16
CA ARG A 120 9.09 -7.94 8.71
C ARG A 120 10.52 -7.48 8.42
N LEU A 121 11.48 -8.27 8.88
CA LEU A 121 12.93 -8.00 8.69
C LEU A 121 13.38 -8.26 7.25
N ASP A 122 12.66 -9.11 6.53
CA ASP A 122 12.81 -9.39 5.10
C ASP A 122 12.78 -8.13 4.23
N VAL A 123 11.98 -7.14 4.63
CA VAL A 123 11.90 -5.86 3.93
C VAL A 123 13.13 -4.98 4.18
N LEU A 124 13.78 -5.12 5.35
CA LEU A 124 15.03 -4.40 5.65
C LEU A 124 16.18 -4.97 4.84
N ASP A 125 16.25 -6.30 4.75
CA ASP A 125 17.23 -7.00 3.89
C ASP A 125 17.04 -6.60 2.42
N ALA A 126 15.80 -6.59 1.93
CA ALA A 126 15.51 -6.22 0.55
C ALA A 126 15.79 -4.74 0.21
N LEU A 127 15.96 -3.89 1.22
CA LEU A 127 16.31 -2.48 1.07
C LEU A 127 17.77 -2.17 1.42
N ASP A 128 18.59 -3.20 1.66
CA ASP A 128 19.98 -3.11 2.12
C ASP A 128 20.14 -2.28 3.41
N TYR A 129 19.09 -2.23 4.24
CA TYR A 129 19.19 -1.63 5.57
C TYR A 129 19.92 -2.60 6.48
N LYS A 130 21.23 -2.39 6.66
CA LYS A 130 21.98 -3.00 7.77
C LYS A 130 21.31 -2.61 9.09
N VAL A 131 20.71 -3.59 9.76
CA VAL A 131 20.18 -3.48 11.13
C VAL A 131 21.31 -3.56 12.13
#